data_AF-D6X9H3-F1
#
_entry.id   AF-D6X9H3-F1
#
_cell.length_a   1.000
_cell.length_b   1.000
_cell.length_c   1.000
_cell.angle_alpha   90.00
_cell.angle_beta   90.00
_cell.angle_gamma   90.00
#
_symmetry.space_group_name_H-M   'P 1'
#
loop_
_entity.id
_entity.type
_entity.pdbx_description
1 polymer ?
#
loop_
_entity_poly.entity_id
_entity_poly.type
_entity_poly.pdbx_seq_one_letter_code
_entity_poly.pdbx_strand_id
1 'polypeptide(L)'
;MVPRTTARAAATPRTGRRRRPASCERHCAKRVRERGTAHGTAQGIRVGVGGAFDPLEARTSWSQARAALRFAAAGSPRDAVADHDELGPVALLADIPVERLRAQEDVRRLGRLARGERGERAGHGGELLAALAAFCRTGSLRQAAGELHLHHSSVAARLTHVEKELGWRLRDPQDRFRAQLALYALRLADGGEDLGGG
;
A
#
# COMPACT_ATOMS: atom_id res chain seq x y z
N MET A 1 -77.70 24.80 0.99
CA MET A 1 -77.16 24.37 2.30
C MET A 1 -76.50 23.02 2.09
N VAL A 2 -75.16 22.99 1.99
CA VAL A 2 -74.36 21.80 1.67
C VAL A 2 -73.15 21.79 2.62
N PRO A 3 -72.81 20.68 3.27
CA PRO A 3 -71.79 20.64 4.32
C PRO A 3 -70.36 20.67 3.76
N ARG A 4 -69.46 21.27 4.54
CA ARG A 4 -68.01 21.29 4.34
C ARG A 4 -67.40 20.00 4.91
N THR A 5 -66.73 19.23 4.07
CA THR A 5 -65.90 18.08 4.48
C THR A 5 -64.44 18.49 4.38
N THR A 6 -63.72 18.46 5.50
CA THR A 6 -62.26 18.64 5.56
C THR A 6 -61.56 17.38 5.06
N ALA A 7 -60.92 17.45 3.89
CA ALA A 7 -60.03 16.41 3.39
C ALA A 7 -58.59 16.71 3.81
N ARG A 8 -58.03 15.83 4.65
CA ARG A 8 -56.65 15.83 5.11
C ARG A 8 -55.79 15.14 4.04
N ALA A 9 -54.99 15.90 3.29
CA ALA A 9 -54.07 15.38 2.29
C ALA A 9 -52.80 14.83 2.97
N ALA A 10 -52.63 13.51 2.94
CA ALA A 10 -51.37 12.86 3.25
C ALA A 10 -50.46 12.94 2.01
N ALA A 11 -49.39 13.74 2.10
CA ALA A 11 -48.38 13.85 1.05
C ALA A 11 -47.44 12.63 1.10
N THR A 12 -47.50 11.82 0.05
CA THR A 12 -46.52 10.76 -0.22
C THR A 12 -45.16 11.39 -0.53
N PRO A 13 -44.06 11.01 0.13
CA PRO A 13 -42.73 11.45 -0.28
C PRO A 13 -42.35 10.77 -1.60
N ARG A 14 -42.28 11.57 -2.68
CA ARG A 14 -41.70 11.18 -3.96
C ARG A 14 -40.23 10.83 -3.74
N THR A 15 -39.89 9.55 -3.85
CA THR A 15 -38.53 9.02 -3.89
C THR A 15 -37.81 9.51 -5.15
N GLY A 16 -37.28 10.73 -5.09
CA GLY A 16 -36.37 11.28 -6.09
C GLY A 16 -34.99 10.66 -5.93
N ARG A 17 -34.77 9.52 -6.60
CA ARG A 17 -33.46 8.89 -6.75
C ARG A 17 -32.54 9.82 -7.55
N ARG A 18 -31.88 10.77 -6.88
CA ARG A 18 -30.78 11.54 -7.48
C ARG A 18 -29.61 10.57 -7.68
N ARG A 19 -29.57 9.88 -8.82
CA ARG A 19 -28.34 9.26 -9.34
C ARG A 19 -27.30 10.37 -9.44
N ARG A 20 -26.37 10.42 -8.49
CA ARG A 20 -25.16 11.23 -8.65
C ARG A 20 -24.33 10.58 -9.76
N PRO A 21 -23.77 11.36 -10.69
CA PRO A 21 -22.96 10.78 -11.75
C PRO A 21 -21.72 10.14 -11.13
N ALA A 22 -21.34 8.95 -11.63
CA ALA A 22 -20.14 8.20 -11.25
C ALA A 22 -18.81 8.99 -11.44
N SER A 23 -18.86 10.26 -11.83
CA SER A 23 -17.71 11.17 -11.85
C SER A 23 -17.44 11.78 -10.47
N CYS A 24 -18.43 11.96 -9.59
CA CYS A 24 -18.21 12.54 -8.26
C CYS A 24 -17.41 11.60 -7.35
N GLU A 25 -17.67 10.29 -7.41
CA GLU A 25 -16.95 9.27 -6.65
C GLU A 25 -15.48 9.17 -7.08
N ARG A 26 -15.23 9.16 -8.40
CA ARG A 26 -13.88 9.23 -8.97
C ARG A 26 -13.15 10.51 -8.56
N HIS A 27 -13.85 11.64 -8.48
CA HIS A 27 -13.26 12.92 -8.10
C HIS A 27 -12.88 12.98 -6.62
N CYS A 28 -13.68 12.39 -5.73
CA CYS A 28 -13.37 12.29 -4.30
C CYS A 28 -12.18 11.35 -4.03
N ALA A 29 -12.16 10.16 -4.66
CA ALA A 29 -11.03 9.24 -4.56
C ALA A 29 -9.75 9.90 -5.10
N LYS A 30 -9.83 10.57 -6.25
CA LYS A 30 -8.71 11.33 -6.82
C LYS A 30 -8.26 12.47 -5.90
N ARG A 31 -9.16 13.18 -5.22
CA ARG A 31 -8.78 14.25 -4.26
C ARG A 31 -8.18 13.73 -2.97
N VAL A 32 -8.58 12.57 -2.45
CA VAL A 32 -7.91 11.95 -1.29
C VAL A 32 -6.52 11.46 -1.72
N ARG A 33 -6.39 10.86 -2.91
CA ARG A 33 -5.10 10.49 -3.53
C ARG A 33 -4.19 11.72 -3.69
N GLU A 34 -4.70 12.79 -4.30
CA GLU A 34 -3.97 14.05 -4.52
C GLU A 34 -3.64 14.78 -3.21
N ARG A 35 -4.49 14.72 -2.19
CA ARG A 35 -4.21 15.34 -0.87
C ARG A 35 -3.21 14.53 -0.05
N GLY A 36 -3.30 13.20 -0.09
CA GLY A 36 -2.35 12.30 0.55
C GLY A 36 -0.95 12.36 -0.07
N THR A 37 -0.86 12.67 -1.37
CA THR A 37 0.43 12.90 -2.05
C THR A 37 0.90 14.36 -1.95
N ALA A 38 0.00 15.35 -1.94
CA ALA A 38 0.36 16.78 -1.90
C ALA A 38 0.68 17.31 -0.50
N HIS A 39 0.03 16.81 0.55
CA HIS A 39 0.56 16.95 1.90
C HIS A 39 1.55 15.82 2.09
N GLY A 40 2.81 16.07 1.68
CA GLY A 40 3.92 15.17 1.97
C GLY A 40 3.75 14.68 3.40
N THR A 41 3.48 13.38 3.52
CA THR A 41 3.20 12.73 4.80
C THR A 41 4.27 13.18 5.78
N ALA A 42 3.88 13.91 6.82
CA ALA A 42 4.79 14.25 7.90
C ALA A 42 5.52 12.96 8.30
N GLN A 43 6.85 13.01 8.39
CA GLN A 43 7.70 11.82 8.49
C GLN A 43 7.10 10.82 9.50
N GLY A 44 6.62 9.67 8.99
CA GLY A 44 5.99 8.63 9.81
C GLY A 44 4.50 8.35 9.54
N ILE A 45 3.76 9.22 8.84
CA ILE A 45 2.33 8.98 8.56
C ILE A 45 2.17 7.96 7.42
N ARG A 46 1.39 6.91 7.68
CA ARG A 46 1.01 5.88 6.69
C ARG A 46 -0.48 5.98 6.38
N VAL A 47 -0.85 5.82 5.11
CA VAL A 47 -2.23 5.98 4.63
C VAL A 47 -2.62 4.78 3.76
N GLY A 48 -3.77 4.18 4.07
CA GLY A 48 -4.43 3.20 3.22
C GLY A 48 -5.68 3.80 2.60
N VAL A 49 -5.86 3.61 1.30
CA VAL A 49 -7.02 4.10 0.54
C VAL A 49 -7.81 2.90 0.04
N GLY A 50 -9.10 2.86 0.37
CA GLY A 50 -10.04 1.86 -0.14
C GLY A 50 -10.68 2.29 -1.45
N GLY A 51 -11.30 1.35 -2.16
CA GLY A 51 -12.01 1.63 -3.40
C GLY A 51 -13.16 2.63 -3.23
N ALA A 52 -13.54 3.27 -4.34
CA ALA A 52 -14.69 4.17 -4.38
C ALA A 52 -16.00 3.38 -4.51
N PHE A 53 -16.83 3.40 -3.47
CA PHE A 53 -18.12 2.72 -3.43
C PHE A 53 -19.27 3.68 -3.09
N ASP A 54 -20.51 3.19 -3.22
CA ASP A 54 -21.70 3.86 -2.71
C ASP A 54 -21.60 4.03 -1.18
N PRO A 55 -22.18 5.09 -0.58
CA PRO A 55 -22.14 5.29 0.87
C PRO A 55 -22.63 4.10 1.71
N LEU A 56 -23.54 3.28 1.18
CA LEU A 56 -24.01 2.07 1.87
C LEU A 56 -22.93 0.99 2.00
N GLU A 57 -21.90 1.03 1.14
CA GLU A 57 -20.76 0.10 1.12
C GLU A 57 -19.52 0.68 1.81
N ALA A 58 -19.68 1.76 2.60
CA ALA A 58 -18.58 2.39 3.33
C ALA A 58 -17.78 1.42 4.21
N ARG A 59 -18.44 0.37 4.76
CA ARG A 59 -17.76 -0.69 5.52
C ARG A 59 -16.78 -1.48 4.65
N THR A 60 -17.12 -1.75 3.39
CA THR A 60 -16.25 -2.44 2.43
C THR A 60 -15.05 -1.56 2.10
N SER A 61 -15.29 -0.29 1.75
CA SER A 61 -14.21 0.68 1.49
C SER A 61 -13.27 0.82 2.70
N TRP A 62 -13.81 0.88 3.91
CA TRP A 62 -13.02 0.94 5.15
C TRP A 62 -12.18 -0.33 5.36
N SER A 63 -12.75 -1.51 5.13
CA SER A 63 -12.03 -2.78 5.27
C SER A 63 -10.87 -2.87 4.27
N GLN A 64 -11.10 -2.43 3.03
CA GLN A 64 -10.08 -2.32 2.00
C GLN A 64 -8.99 -1.30 2.35
N ALA A 65 -9.37 -0.14 2.88
CA ALA A 65 -8.41 0.88 3.33
C ALA A 65 -7.51 0.34 4.45
N ARG A 66 -8.06 -0.43 5.40
CA ARG A 66 -7.28 -1.09 6.45
C ARG A 66 -6.35 -2.17 5.90
N ALA A 67 -6.80 -2.95 4.91
CA ALA A 67 -5.93 -3.91 4.24
C ALA A 67 -4.79 -3.20 3.50
N ALA A 68 -5.11 -2.14 2.73
CA ALA A 68 -4.13 -1.34 2.00
C ALA A 68 -3.11 -0.68 2.94
N LEU A 69 -3.54 -0.15 4.09
CA LEU A 69 -2.67 0.48 5.08
C LEU A 69 -1.53 -0.46 5.54
N ARG A 70 -1.77 -1.77 5.60
CA ARG A 70 -0.73 -2.74 5.99
C ARG A 70 0.39 -2.88 4.95
N PHE A 71 0.16 -2.46 3.70
CA PHE A 71 1.19 -2.39 2.67
C PHE A 71 1.96 -1.06 2.67
N ALA A 72 1.46 -0.04 3.36
CA ALA A 72 2.12 1.25 3.48
C ALA A 72 3.30 1.19 4.46
N ALA A 73 4.39 1.88 4.13
CA ALA A 73 5.62 1.95 4.91
C ALA A 73 6.03 3.39 5.19
N ALA A 74 6.45 3.66 6.43
CA ALA A 74 7.00 4.94 6.85
C ALA A 74 8.46 5.05 6.38
N GLY A 75 8.69 5.60 5.20
CA GLY A 75 10.06 5.82 4.72
C GLY A 75 10.12 6.74 3.50
N SER A 76 9.48 6.32 2.42
CA SER A 76 9.31 7.15 1.22
C SER A 76 7.87 7.66 1.15
N PRO A 77 7.62 8.93 0.75
CA PRO A 77 6.27 9.42 0.46
C PRO A 77 5.49 8.51 -0.51
N ARG A 78 6.21 7.82 -1.40
CA ARG A 78 5.63 6.90 -2.37
C ARG A 78 5.21 5.55 -1.77
N ASP A 79 5.91 5.10 -0.73
CA ASP A 79 5.55 3.87 -0.02
C ASP A 79 4.61 4.17 1.17
N ALA A 80 4.43 5.43 1.56
CA ALA A 80 3.59 5.88 2.67
C ALA A 80 2.08 5.82 2.36
N VAL A 81 1.70 5.81 1.09
CA VAL A 81 0.30 5.71 0.64
C VAL A 81 0.11 4.42 -0.16
N ALA A 82 -0.83 3.59 0.25
CA ALA A 82 -1.21 2.37 -0.45
C ALA A 82 -2.69 2.44 -0.87
N ASP A 83 -2.97 2.21 -2.15
CA ASP A 83 -4.32 2.19 -2.70
C ASP A 83 -4.76 0.76 -3.00
N HIS A 84 -5.90 0.36 -2.44
CA HIS A 84 -6.43 -0.99 -2.59
C HIS A 84 -6.69 -1.35 -4.06
N ASP A 85 -7.17 -0.41 -4.88
CA ASP A 85 -7.45 -0.68 -6.30
C ASP A 85 -6.16 -0.87 -7.11
N GLU A 86 -5.04 -0.27 -6.67
CA GLU A 86 -3.72 -0.41 -7.29
C GLU A 86 -2.97 -1.67 -6.83
N LEU A 87 -3.30 -2.21 -5.65
CA LEU A 87 -2.72 -3.45 -5.14
C LEU A 87 -3.18 -4.68 -5.93
N GLY A 88 -4.40 -4.65 -6.48
CA GLY A 88 -4.94 -5.76 -7.27
C GLY A 88 -4.85 -7.10 -6.53
N PRO A 89 -4.38 -8.19 -7.17
CA PRO A 89 -4.29 -9.52 -6.55
C PRO A 89 -3.37 -9.58 -5.33
N VAL A 90 -2.40 -8.68 -5.22
CA VAL A 90 -1.47 -8.64 -4.08
C VAL A 90 -2.23 -8.30 -2.78
N ALA A 91 -3.38 -7.62 -2.85
CA ALA A 91 -4.21 -7.34 -1.69
C ALA A 91 -4.62 -8.60 -0.91
N LEU A 92 -4.76 -9.75 -1.59
CA LEU A 92 -5.09 -11.04 -0.97
C LEU A 92 -4.01 -11.51 0.02
N LEU A 93 -2.77 -11.03 -0.11
CA LEU A 93 -1.73 -11.32 0.87
C LEU A 93 -2.06 -10.74 2.25
N ALA A 94 -2.87 -9.69 2.33
CA ALA A 94 -3.30 -9.13 3.61
C ALA A 94 -4.17 -10.10 4.42
N ASP A 95 -4.85 -11.04 3.79
CA ASP A 95 -5.66 -12.05 4.48
C ASP A 95 -4.79 -13.15 5.11
N ILE A 96 -3.50 -13.21 4.77
CA ILE A 96 -2.55 -14.17 5.34
C ILE A 96 -2.17 -13.72 6.75
N PRO A 97 -2.24 -14.62 7.77
CA PRO A 97 -1.80 -14.32 9.13
C PRO A 97 -0.34 -13.88 9.18
N VAL A 98 -0.05 -12.88 10.02
CA VAL A 98 1.29 -12.27 10.17
C VAL A 98 2.34 -13.31 10.56
N GLU A 99 1.99 -14.27 11.42
CA GLU A 99 2.86 -15.34 11.88
C GLU A 99 3.27 -16.25 10.72
N ARG A 100 2.35 -16.51 9.79
CA ARG A 100 2.63 -17.31 8.58
C ARG A 100 3.55 -16.56 7.63
N LEU A 101 3.37 -15.24 7.49
CA LEU A 101 4.27 -14.39 6.70
C LEU A 101 5.68 -14.37 7.32
N ARG A 102 5.78 -14.16 8.64
CA ARG A 102 7.04 -14.17 9.40
C ARG A 102 7.73 -15.54 9.44
N ALA A 103 6.99 -16.63 9.22
CA ALA A 103 7.55 -17.97 9.13
C ALA A 103 8.24 -18.24 7.78
N GLN A 104 7.88 -17.51 6.73
CA GLN A 104 8.49 -17.67 5.40
C GLN A 104 9.98 -17.34 5.43
N GLU A 105 10.79 -18.20 4.82
CA GLU A 105 12.25 -18.07 4.83
C GLU A 105 12.71 -16.76 4.18
N ASP A 106 12.12 -16.40 3.04
CA ASP A 106 12.45 -15.18 2.30
C ASP A 106 12.16 -13.92 3.12
N VAL A 107 11.02 -13.89 3.82
CA VAL A 107 10.63 -12.78 4.70
C VAL A 107 11.58 -12.67 5.88
N ARG A 108 11.99 -13.80 6.47
CA ARG A 108 13.00 -13.82 7.54
C ARG A 108 14.35 -13.32 7.05
N ARG A 109 14.80 -13.74 5.86
CA ARG A 109 16.05 -13.29 5.25
C ARG A 109 16.03 -11.78 4.99
N LEU A 110 14.96 -11.27 4.37
CA LEU A 110 14.76 -9.83 4.16
C LEU A 110 14.66 -9.06 5.48
N GLY A 111 13.97 -9.60 6.49
CA GLY A 111 13.83 -8.96 7.80
C GLY A 111 15.16 -8.84 8.56
N ARG A 112 16.06 -9.82 8.41
CA ARG A 112 17.43 -9.73 8.95
C ARG A 112 18.28 -8.71 8.18
N LEU A 113 18.13 -8.67 6.85
CA LEU A 113 18.77 -7.66 6.01
C LEU A 113 18.31 -6.25 6.38
N ALA A 114 17.00 -6.08 6.61
CA ALA A 114 16.37 -4.81 7.02
C ALA A 114 16.97 -4.28 8.33
N ARG A 115 17.12 -5.15 9.32
CA ARG A 115 17.70 -4.83 10.63
C ARG A 115 19.21 -4.64 10.58
N GLY A 116 19.86 -4.94 9.45
CA GLY A 116 21.30 -4.82 9.30
C GLY A 116 22.08 -5.79 10.21
N GLU A 117 21.48 -6.93 10.56
CA GLU A 117 22.05 -7.93 11.48
C GLU A 117 23.20 -8.73 10.87
N ARG A 118 23.42 -8.62 9.54
CA ARG A 118 24.37 -9.46 8.81
C ARG A 118 25.06 -8.68 7.67
N GLY A 119 26.32 -8.99 7.42
CA GLY A 119 27.09 -8.54 6.25
C GLY A 119 27.93 -7.27 6.46
N GLU A 120 28.73 -6.93 5.44
CA GLU A 120 29.65 -5.78 5.39
C GLU A 120 28.96 -4.41 5.55
N ARG A 121 27.63 -4.36 5.48
CA ARG A 121 26.81 -3.13 5.49
C ARG A 121 25.83 -3.08 6.66
N ALA A 122 26.21 -3.64 7.81
CA ALA A 122 25.44 -3.52 9.04
C ALA A 122 25.04 -2.05 9.30
N GLY A 123 23.79 -1.83 9.71
CA GLY A 123 23.19 -0.49 9.89
C GLY A 123 22.63 0.19 8.63
N HIS A 124 22.91 -0.32 7.42
CA HIS A 124 22.39 0.25 6.16
C HIS A 124 21.26 -0.58 5.53
N GLY A 125 20.59 -1.42 6.33
CA GLY A 125 19.57 -2.36 5.87
C GLY A 125 18.36 -1.68 5.18
N GLY A 126 17.93 -0.53 5.70
CA GLY A 126 16.86 0.26 5.10
C GLY A 126 17.20 0.76 3.69
N GLU A 127 18.46 1.17 3.46
CA GLU A 127 18.93 1.63 2.16
C GLU A 127 19.02 0.50 1.12
N LEU A 128 19.34 -0.71 1.57
CA LEU A 128 19.36 -1.91 0.74
C LEU A 128 17.94 -2.32 0.31
N LEU A 129 16.98 -2.28 1.25
CA LEU A 129 15.57 -2.53 0.94
C LEU A 129 14.99 -1.47 0.01
N ALA A 130 15.34 -0.20 0.21
CA ALA A 130 14.90 0.88 -0.68
C ALA A 130 15.43 0.66 -2.11
N ALA A 131 16.69 0.26 -2.27
CA ALA A 131 17.28 -0.12 -3.55
C ALA A 131 16.55 -1.29 -4.20
N LEU A 132 16.29 -2.37 -3.45
CA LEU A 132 15.57 -3.53 -3.95
C LEU A 132 14.14 -3.17 -4.38
N ALA A 133 13.42 -2.41 -3.56
CA ALA A 133 12.05 -2.00 -3.86
C ALA A 133 11.98 -1.10 -5.11
N ALA A 134 12.90 -0.14 -5.25
CA ALA A 134 12.99 0.71 -6.44
C ALA A 134 13.32 -0.12 -7.70
N PHE A 135 14.20 -1.11 -7.58
CA PHE A 135 14.54 -1.99 -8.70
C PHE A 135 13.38 -2.92 -9.10
N CYS A 136 12.68 -3.53 -8.14
CA CYS A 136 11.51 -4.37 -8.42
C CYS A 136 10.40 -3.58 -9.15
N ARG A 137 10.22 -2.30 -8.81
CA ARG A 137 9.23 -1.42 -9.48
C ARG A 137 9.62 -1.01 -10.88
N THR A 138 10.89 -0.62 -11.07
CA THR A 138 11.34 -0.01 -12.33
C THR A 138 11.87 -1.03 -13.33
N GLY A 139 12.36 -2.18 -12.85
CA GLY A 139 13.06 -3.18 -13.66
C GLY A 139 14.39 -2.70 -14.25
N SER A 140 14.87 -1.50 -13.89
CA SER A 140 16.05 -0.88 -14.48
C SER A 140 16.89 -0.16 -13.42
N LEU A 141 18.20 -0.41 -13.44
CA LEU A 141 19.16 0.26 -12.55
C LEU A 141 19.13 1.78 -12.69
N ARG A 142 18.99 2.29 -13.93
CA ARG A 142 19.00 3.72 -14.21
C ARG A 142 17.76 4.41 -13.66
N GLN A 143 16.60 3.78 -13.80
CA GLN A 143 15.34 4.32 -13.29
C GLN A 143 15.29 4.23 -11.76
N ALA A 144 15.74 3.11 -11.17
CA ALA A 144 15.87 2.96 -9.72
C ALA A 144 16.82 4.01 -9.12
N ALA A 145 17.95 4.29 -9.78
CA ALA A 145 18.89 5.32 -9.38
C ALA A 145 18.27 6.73 -9.42
N GLY A 146 17.50 7.04 -10.47
CA GLY A 146 16.74 8.28 -10.56
C GLY A 146 15.71 8.42 -9.44
N GLU A 147 14.96 7.37 -9.13
CA GLU A 147 13.96 7.36 -8.06
C GLU A 147 14.59 7.59 -6.67
N LEU A 148 15.76 6.99 -6.43
CA LEU A 148 16.46 7.12 -5.16
C LEU A 148 17.39 8.34 -5.10
N HIS A 149 17.50 9.13 -6.17
CA HIS A 149 18.47 10.22 -6.30
C HIS A 149 19.92 9.78 -6.02
N LEU A 150 20.26 8.54 -6.41
CA LEU A 150 21.57 7.94 -6.23
C LEU A 150 22.29 7.80 -7.57
N HIS A 151 23.60 7.65 -7.50
CA HIS A 151 24.36 7.22 -8.66
C HIS A 151 24.04 5.75 -8.99
N HIS A 152 23.94 5.41 -10.27
CA HIS A 152 23.61 4.06 -10.74
C HIS A 152 24.59 2.99 -10.23
N SER A 153 25.87 3.33 -10.05
CA SER A 153 26.87 2.43 -9.48
C SER A 153 26.61 2.12 -8.01
N SER A 154 26.11 3.09 -7.24
CA SER A 154 25.72 2.89 -5.84
C SER A 154 24.53 1.95 -5.73
N VAL A 155 23.52 2.12 -6.60
CA VAL A 155 22.37 1.20 -6.68
C VAL A 155 22.82 -0.20 -7.09
N ALA A 156 23.67 -0.31 -8.11
CA ALA A 156 24.21 -1.61 -8.53
C ALA A 156 24.95 -2.31 -7.38
N ALA A 157 25.83 -1.61 -6.66
CA ALA A 157 26.55 -2.18 -5.53
C ALA A 157 25.62 -2.62 -4.39
N ARG A 158 24.53 -1.89 -4.12
CA ARG A 158 23.50 -2.27 -3.14
C ARG A 158 22.77 -3.52 -3.57
N LEU A 159 22.34 -3.60 -4.83
CA LEU A 159 21.64 -4.78 -5.34
C LEU A 159 22.54 -6.02 -5.39
N THR A 160 23.81 -5.88 -5.79
CA THR A 160 24.77 -7.00 -5.73
C THR A 160 24.92 -7.54 -4.31
N HIS A 161 24.89 -6.67 -3.29
CA HIS A 161 24.93 -7.10 -1.90
C HIS A 161 23.65 -7.83 -1.48
N VAL A 162 22.48 -7.32 -1.89
CA VAL A 162 21.18 -7.97 -1.69
C VAL A 162 21.14 -9.36 -2.35
N GLU A 163 21.62 -9.49 -3.57
CA GLU A 163 21.70 -10.76 -4.31
C GLU A 163 22.58 -11.79 -3.59
N LYS A 164 23.72 -11.35 -3.03
CA LYS A 164 24.62 -12.22 -2.24
C LYS A 164 23.98 -12.71 -0.95
N GLU A 165 23.33 -11.82 -0.19
CA GLU A 165 22.73 -12.16 1.11
C GLU A 165 21.47 -13.03 0.97
N LEU A 166 20.66 -12.77 -0.07
CA LEU A 166 19.39 -13.48 -0.26
C LEU A 166 19.54 -14.72 -1.15
N GLY A 167 20.56 -14.76 -2.00
CA GLY A 167 20.79 -15.83 -2.97
C GLY A 167 19.90 -15.71 -4.22
N TRP A 168 19.40 -14.51 -4.52
CA TRP A 168 18.54 -14.25 -5.68
C TRP A 168 19.32 -13.67 -6.85
N ARG A 169 18.81 -13.87 -8.07
CA ARG A 169 19.27 -13.20 -9.28
C ARG A 169 18.20 -12.23 -9.75
N LEU A 170 18.29 -10.95 -9.41
CA LEU A 170 17.25 -9.95 -9.71
C LEU A 170 17.07 -9.70 -11.22
N ARG A 171 18.05 -10.12 -12.01
CA ARG A 171 17.94 -10.17 -13.49
C ARG A 171 16.92 -11.20 -13.96
N ASP A 172 16.75 -12.30 -13.24
CA ASP A 172 15.72 -13.32 -13.52
C ASP A 172 14.32 -12.76 -13.15
N PRO A 173 13.36 -12.77 -14.08
CA PRO A 173 11.98 -12.35 -13.78
C PRO A 173 11.34 -13.11 -12.62
N GLN A 174 11.61 -14.40 -12.44
CA GLN A 174 11.02 -15.20 -11.36
C GLN A 174 11.56 -14.77 -9.99
N ASP A 175 12.88 -14.65 -9.85
CA ASP A 175 13.50 -14.20 -8.61
C ASP A 175 13.11 -12.76 -8.29
N ARG A 176 12.93 -11.90 -9.30
CA ARG A 176 12.46 -10.53 -9.11
C ARG A 176 11.02 -10.48 -8.60
N PHE A 177 10.14 -11.31 -9.16
CA PHE A 177 8.77 -11.44 -8.68
C PHE A 177 8.72 -11.98 -7.25
N ARG A 178 9.52 -13.00 -6.96
CA ARG A 178 9.69 -13.56 -5.61
C ARG A 178 10.18 -12.49 -4.63
N ALA A 179 11.16 -11.68 -5.01
CA ALA A 179 11.65 -10.56 -4.20
C ALA A 179 10.55 -9.52 -3.94
N GLN A 180 9.74 -9.20 -4.94
CA GLN A 180 8.62 -8.25 -4.80
C GLN A 180 7.55 -8.79 -3.84
N LEU A 181 7.17 -10.07 -3.96
CA LEU A 181 6.25 -10.72 -3.02
C LEU A 181 6.80 -10.73 -1.60
N ALA A 182 8.09 -11.05 -1.44
CA ALA A 182 8.74 -11.08 -0.14
C ALA A 182 8.82 -9.68 0.50
N LEU A 183 8.99 -8.61 -0.28
CA LEU A 183 8.89 -7.23 0.19
C LEU A 183 7.48 -6.88 0.68
N TYR A 184 6.43 -7.29 -0.05
CA TYR A 184 5.05 -7.09 0.41
C TYR A 184 4.75 -7.88 1.69
N ALA A 185 5.17 -9.13 1.74
CA ALA A 185 5.01 -9.98 2.91
C ALA A 185 5.75 -9.41 4.14
N LEU A 186 6.95 -8.85 3.96
CA LEU A 186 7.68 -8.14 5.02
C LEU A 186 6.89 -6.93 5.52
N ARG A 187 6.38 -6.08 4.62
CA ARG A 187 5.56 -4.91 5.00
C ARG A 187 4.31 -5.32 5.77
N LEU A 188 3.63 -6.37 5.32
CA LEU A 188 2.45 -6.92 6.01
C LEU A 188 2.80 -7.52 7.37
N ALA A 189 4.00 -8.08 7.52
CA ALA A 189 4.51 -8.64 8.75
C ALA A 189 4.93 -7.56 9.77
N ASP A 190 5.43 -6.42 9.32
CA ASP A 190 5.86 -5.30 10.16
C ASP A 190 4.70 -4.33 10.45
N GLY A 191 3.83 -4.08 9.46
CA GLY A 191 2.68 -3.19 9.58
C GLY A 191 1.54 -3.70 10.47
N GLY A 192 1.65 -4.94 10.96
CA GLY A 192 0.73 -5.52 11.95
C GLY A 192 1.03 -5.14 13.41
N GLU A 193 2.19 -4.53 13.69
CA GLU A 193 2.62 -4.24 15.07
C GLU A 193 1.90 -3.02 15.69
N ASP A 194 1.29 -2.15 14.87
CA ASP A 194 0.71 -0.88 15.33
C ASP A 194 -0.79 -0.93 15.72
N LEU A 195 -1.45 -2.10 15.61
CA LEU A 195 -2.89 -2.23 15.92
C LEU A 195 -3.19 -2.98 17.23
N GLY A 196 -2.18 -3.21 18.06
CA GLY A 196 -2.26 -3.99 19.30
C GLY A 196 -1.89 -3.22 20.58
N GLY A 197 -2.25 -1.94 20.70
CA GLY A 197 -1.98 -1.15 21.90
C GLY A 197 -3.19 -0.34 22.36
N GLY A 198 -3.83 -0.81 23.44
CA GLY A 198 -4.64 -0.01 24.38
C GLY A 198 -6.10 0.18 24.02
#